data_AF-A0AAW1RJN7-F1
#
_entry.id   AF-A0AAW1RJN7-F1
#
_cell.length_a   1.000
_cell.length_b   1.000
_cell.length_c   1.000
_cell.angle_alpha   90.00
_cell.angle_beta   90.00
_cell.angle_gamma   90.00
#
_symmetry.space_group_name_H-M   'P 1'
#
loop_
_entity.id
_entity.type
_entity.pdbx_description
1 polymer ?
#
loop_
_entity_poly.entity_id
_entity_poly.type
_entity_poly.pdbx_seq_one_letter_code
_entity_poly.pdbx_strand_id
1 'polypeptide(L)'
;MGGVKCLLRWQHQGALPGRDDFERLCTAVESLAKNNNKRRWQVNCTALKPVQLDTLGGRETPSTTRSGDLFITKFLEAPSTAYMLLRQQRQVMSAEVGLLSSILDKVAPFKARAVLQFDGWAYTVGDFAVCVAKAFMRPGEELRGFMVEVEYLPVQSQQLAQAALQEFVEILQAATAGAGCGLQRAQAPLADFALPARFSPLHAAVQYSSLAAAFLSGRS
;
A
#
# COMPACT_ATOMS: atom_id res chain seq x y z
N MET A 1 12.13 -2.21 8.15
CA MET A 1 11.83 -0.81 7.75
C MET A 1 12.76 0.16 8.45
N GLY A 2 13.47 0.98 7.68
CA GLY A 2 14.42 1.95 8.24
C GLY A 2 14.68 3.18 7.37
N GLY A 3 14.21 3.19 6.12
CA GLY A 3 14.43 4.25 5.15
C GLY A 3 13.14 4.94 4.67
N VAL A 4 13.29 5.91 3.77
CA VAL A 4 12.16 6.64 3.16
C VAL A 4 11.59 5.85 1.99
N LYS A 5 10.26 5.67 1.97
CA LYS A 5 9.56 4.88 0.95
C LYS A 5 8.79 5.72 -0.07
N CYS A 6 8.78 5.23 -1.29
CA CYS A 6 7.94 5.68 -2.39
C CYS A 6 7.20 4.48 -2.98
N LEU A 7 5.89 4.63 -3.21
CA LEU A 7 5.09 3.63 -3.90
C LEU A 7 4.83 4.07 -5.34
N LEU A 8 5.00 3.15 -6.27
CA LEU A 8 4.70 3.31 -7.69
C LEU A 8 3.58 2.32 -8.06
N ARG A 9 2.63 2.77 -8.87
CA ARG A 9 1.58 1.94 -9.46
C ARG A 9 1.91 1.70 -10.93
N TRP A 10 1.73 0.47 -11.38
CA TRP A 10 1.76 0.15 -12.80
C TRP A 10 0.49 0.67 -13.48
N GLN A 11 0.66 1.50 -14.49
CA GLN A 11 -0.40 1.99 -15.36
C GLN A 11 -0.34 1.26 -16.70
N HIS A 12 -1.50 0.89 -17.22
CA HIS A 12 -1.65 0.25 -18.52
C HIS A 12 -2.85 0.89 -19.23
N GLN A 13 -2.66 1.34 -20.46
CA GLN A 13 -3.74 1.88 -21.29
C GLN A 13 -4.60 0.71 -21.80
N GLY A 14 -5.85 0.64 -21.36
CA GLY A 14 -6.80 -0.38 -21.80
C GLY A 14 -6.96 -1.54 -20.81
N ALA A 15 -6.54 -2.74 -21.21
CA ALA A 15 -6.76 -3.96 -20.44
C ALA A 15 -5.99 -3.99 -19.10
N LEU A 16 -6.45 -4.86 -18.17
CA LEU A 16 -5.73 -5.13 -16.93
C LEU A 16 -4.33 -5.69 -17.25
N PRO A 17 -3.31 -5.34 -16.45
CA PRO A 17 -1.94 -5.70 -16.75
C PRO A 17 -1.75 -7.23 -16.62
N GLY A 18 -1.04 -7.78 -17.60
CA GLY A 18 -0.90 -9.22 -17.81
C GLY A 18 0.27 -9.83 -17.06
N ARG A 19 0.49 -11.13 -17.25
CA ARG A 19 1.67 -11.83 -16.70
C ARG A 19 2.98 -11.22 -17.20
N ASP A 20 3.05 -10.89 -18.49
CA ASP A 20 4.26 -10.39 -19.15
C ASP A 20 4.70 -9.03 -18.59
N ASP A 21 3.76 -8.17 -18.21
CA ASP A 21 4.05 -6.89 -17.57
C ASP A 21 4.70 -7.09 -16.19
N PHE A 22 4.21 -8.07 -15.42
CA PHE A 22 4.80 -8.39 -14.12
C PHE A 22 6.21 -8.98 -14.26
N GLU A 23 6.42 -9.85 -15.24
CA GLU A 23 7.73 -10.42 -15.53
C GLU A 23 8.70 -9.34 -16.04
N ARG A 24 8.22 -8.36 -16.82
CA ARG A 24 9.00 -7.18 -17.21
C ARG A 24 9.43 -6.37 -15.99
N LEU A 25 8.52 -6.07 -15.06
CA LEU A 25 8.86 -5.37 -13.82
C LEU A 25 9.91 -6.12 -13.00
N CYS A 26 9.75 -7.44 -12.84
CA CYS A 26 10.73 -8.25 -12.12
C CYS A 26 12.09 -8.23 -12.81
N THR A 27 12.13 -8.46 -14.13
CA THR A 27 13.37 -8.46 -14.92
C THR A 27 14.10 -7.12 -14.87
N ALA A 28 13.35 -6.02 -14.92
CA ALA A 28 13.92 -4.68 -14.84
C ALA A 28 14.57 -4.40 -13.46
N VAL A 29 13.97 -4.87 -12.36
CA VAL A 29 14.57 -4.73 -11.03
C VAL A 29 15.73 -5.71 -10.85
N GLU A 30 15.60 -6.94 -11.37
CA GLU A 30 16.63 -7.98 -11.31
C GLU A 30 17.88 -7.58 -12.10
N SER A 31 17.77 -6.88 -13.22
CA SER A 31 18.92 -6.39 -13.98
C SER A 31 19.72 -5.31 -13.25
N LEU A 32 19.07 -4.55 -12.36
CA LEU A 32 19.71 -3.56 -11.49
C LEU A 32 20.29 -4.21 -10.22
N ALA A 33 19.69 -5.31 -9.76
CA ALA A 33 20.12 -6.05 -8.59
C ALA A 33 21.34 -6.93 -8.92
N LYS A 34 22.52 -6.56 -8.39
CA LYS A 34 23.73 -7.38 -8.54
C LYS A 34 23.65 -8.74 -7.83
N ASN A 35 22.73 -8.89 -6.87
CA ASN A 35 22.58 -10.08 -6.03
C ASN A 35 21.18 -10.68 -6.18
N ASN A 36 21.10 -11.98 -6.41
CA ASN A 36 19.85 -12.71 -6.62
C ASN A 36 19.07 -13.03 -5.32
N ASN A 37 19.27 -12.22 -4.28
CA ASN A 37 18.65 -12.43 -2.95
C ASN A 37 17.20 -11.95 -2.96
N LYS A 38 16.35 -12.77 -3.55
CA LYS A 38 14.91 -12.57 -3.66
C LYS A 38 14.22 -13.03 -2.37
N ARG A 39 13.51 -12.13 -1.69
CA ARG A 39 12.75 -12.47 -0.47
C ARG A 39 11.26 -12.34 -0.70
N ARG A 40 10.47 -13.16 -0.02
CA ARG A 40 9.01 -13.01 -0.01
C ARG A 40 8.63 -11.71 0.68
N TRP A 41 7.67 -10.99 0.10
CA TRP A 41 7.21 -9.72 0.60
C TRP A 41 5.69 -9.63 0.48
N GLN A 42 5.04 -9.14 1.54
CA GLN A 42 3.58 -9.03 1.57
C GLN A 42 3.11 -7.86 2.43
N VAL A 43 2.06 -7.17 1.96
CA VAL A 43 1.33 -6.15 2.72
C VAL A 43 -0.17 -6.36 2.54
N ASN A 44 -0.91 -6.37 3.63
CA ASN A 44 -2.36 -6.53 3.63
C ASN A 44 -3.03 -5.21 4.04
N CYS A 45 -3.94 -4.73 3.21
CA CYS A 45 -4.75 -3.54 3.46
C CYS A 45 -6.23 -3.93 3.50
N THR A 46 -6.86 -3.85 4.66
CA THR A 46 -8.28 -4.13 4.85
C THR A 46 -9.05 -2.80 4.89
N ALA A 47 -10.03 -2.66 4.01
CA ALA A 47 -10.98 -1.56 4.05
C ALA A 47 -12.23 -1.98 4.84
N LEU A 48 -12.51 -1.26 5.91
CA LEU A 48 -13.68 -1.45 6.77
C LEU A 48 -14.65 -0.29 6.59
N LYS A 49 -15.93 -0.63 6.56
CA LYS A 49 -17.01 0.36 6.56
C LYS A 49 -17.84 0.26 7.83
N PRO A 50 -18.30 1.40 8.36
CA PRO A 50 -19.22 1.42 9.48
C PRO A 50 -20.57 0.84 9.06
N VAL A 51 -21.15 0.03 9.93
CA VAL A 51 -22.49 -0.54 9.80
C VAL A 51 -23.39 0.13 10.83
N GLN A 52 -24.63 0.42 10.45
CA GLN A 52 -25.67 0.79 11.41
C GLN A 52 -26.51 -0.45 11.70
N LEU A 53 -26.71 -0.71 12.99
CA LEU A 53 -27.62 -1.74 13.44
C LEU A 53 -29.02 -1.13 13.51
N ASP A 54 -29.93 -1.57 12.64
CA ASP A 54 -31.29 -1.06 12.62
C ASP A 54 -32.10 -1.70 13.75
N THR A 55 -32.38 -0.93 14.81
CA THR A 55 -32.97 -1.40 16.09
C THR A 55 -34.39 -1.97 15.96
N LEU A 56 -35.05 -1.79 14.82
CA LEU A 56 -36.43 -2.24 14.61
C LEU A 56 -36.57 -3.51 13.74
N GLY A 57 -35.48 -4.05 13.19
CA GLY A 57 -35.57 -5.17 12.25
C GLY A 57 -34.37 -6.11 12.15
N GLY A 58 -33.34 -5.94 12.97
CA GLY A 58 -32.14 -6.82 12.97
C GLY A 58 -31.37 -6.81 11.65
N ARG A 59 -31.65 -5.86 10.76
CA ARG A 59 -31.07 -5.77 9.42
C ARG A 59 -29.90 -4.79 9.45
N GLU A 60 -28.71 -5.30 9.16
CA GLU A 60 -27.51 -4.47 9.02
C GLU A 60 -27.61 -3.60 7.76
N THR A 61 -27.71 -2.29 7.93
CA THR A 61 -27.64 -1.35 6.81
C THR A 61 -26.30 -0.61 6.82
N PRO A 62 -25.63 -0.44 5.65
CA PRO A 62 -24.46 0.43 5.58
C PRO A 62 -24.84 1.83 6.07
N SER A 63 -24.03 2.38 6.98
CA SER A 63 -24.26 3.73 7.51
C SER A 63 -24.25 4.74 6.36
N THR A 64 -25.29 5.57 6.27
CA THR A 64 -25.37 6.71 5.33
C THR A 64 -24.68 7.97 5.87
N THR A 65 -24.31 7.95 7.16
CA THR A 65 -23.53 9.00 7.81
C THR A 65 -22.07 8.96 7.33
N ARG A 66 -21.43 10.13 7.24
CA ARG A 66 -20.00 10.34 6.87
C ARG A 66 -19.02 9.75 7.90
N SER A 67 -19.24 8.52 8.33
CA SER A 67 -18.32 7.79 9.17
C SER A 67 -17.27 7.19 8.24
N GLY A 68 -16.08 7.79 8.26
CA GLY A 68 -15.06 7.58 7.24
C GLY A 68 -14.60 6.15 7.08
N ASP A 69 -14.22 5.79 5.84
CA ASP A 69 -13.60 4.52 5.53
C ASP A 69 -12.36 4.33 6.42
N LEU A 70 -12.38 3.25 7.23
CA LEU A 70 -11.27 2.84 8.07
C LEU A 70 -10.41 1.86 7.28
N PHE A 71 -9.12 2.11 7.19
CA PHE A 71 -8.15 1.20 6.62
C PHE A 71 -7.29 0.60 7.70
N ILE A 72 -7.03 -0.71 7.59
CA ILE A 72 -6.09 -1.43 8.45
C ILE A 72 -4.99 -1.97 7.56
N THR A 73 -3.77 -1.49 7.75
CA THR A 73 -2.57 -1.97 7.05
C THR A 73 -1.74 -2.86 7.97
N LYS A 74 -1.33 -4.03 7.47
CA LYS A 74 -0.42 -4.97 8.15
C LYS A 74 0.73 -5.31 7.22
N PHE A 75 1.95 -5.30 7.75
CA PHE A 75 3.17 -5.59 7.02
C PHE A 75 3.73 -6.95 7.47
N LEU A 76 4.23 -7.75 6.53
CA LEU A 76 4.86 -9.04 6.85
C LEU A 76 6.04 -8.89 7.81
N GLU A 77 6.79 -7.79 7.70
CA GLU A 77 7.97 -7.48 8.51
C GLU A 77 7.65 -7.13 9.97
N ALA A 78 6.40 -6.77 10.27
CA ALA A 78 5.95 -6.35 11.61
C ALA A 78 4.61 -7.03 11.96
N PRO A 79 4.58 -8.36 12.12
CA PRO A 79 3.32 -9.12 12.21
C PRO A 79 2.51 -8.83 13.47
N SER A 80 3.16 -8.33 14.53
CA SER A 80 2.50 -7.95 15.79
C SER A 80 1.82 -6.58 15.74
N THR A 81 2.07 -5.77 14.71
CA THR A 81 1.57 -4.39 14.63
C THR A 81 0.64 -4.19 13.45
N ALA A 82 -0.49 -3.55 13.69
CA ALA A 82 -1.41 -3.07 12.67
C ALA A 82 -1.47 -1.54 12.70
N TYR A 83 -1.71 -0.95 11.54
CA TYR A 83 -1.83 0.49 11.38
C TYR A 83 -3.26 0.82 10.95
N MET A 84 -3.96 1.57 11.79
CA MET A 84 -5.32 2.04 11.54
C MET A 84 -5.27 3.45 10.95
N LEU A 85 -6.03 3.67 9.88
CA LEU A 85 -6.14 4.95 9.21
C LEU A 85 -7.59 5.33 8.99
N LEU A 86 -8.00 6.45 9.58
CA LEU A 86 -9.31 7.07 9.36
C LEU A 86 -9.15 8.18 8.33
N ARG A 87 -9.43 7.86 7.07
CA ARG A 87 -9.07 8.73 5.93
C ARG A 87 -9.73 10.10 5.99
N GLN A 88 -11.01 10.15 6.36
CA GLN A 88 -11.77 11.41 6.42
C GLN A 88 -11.33 12.31 7.57
N GLN A 89 -10.85 11.72 8.67
CA GLN A 89 -10.39 12.46 9.85
C GLN A 89 -8.88 12.74 9.80
N ARG A 90 -8.17 12.24 8.78
CA ARG A 90 -6.72 12.38 8.61
C ARG A 90 -5.93 11.89 9.83
N GLN A 91 -6.44 10.83 10.45
CA GLN A 91 -5.82 10.20 11.61
C GLN A 91 -5.19 8.87 11.22
N VAL A 92 -4.02 8.61 11.77
CA VAL A 92 -3.32 7.33 11.63
C VAL A 92 -2.70 6.95 12.97
N MET A 93 -2.81 5.69 13.35
CA MET A 93 -2.23 5.16 14.58
C MET A 93 -1.76 3.72 14.39
N SER A 94 -0.80 3.30 15.20
CA SER A 94 -0.39 1.91 15.32
C SER A 94 -1.02 1.28 16.55
N ALA A 95 -1.44 0.03 16.45
CA ALA A 95 -1.87 -0.79 17.58
C ALA A 95 -1.32 -2.20 17.46
N GLU A 96 -1.17 -2.88 18.58
CA GLU A 96 -0.90 -4.31 18.58
C GLU A 96 -2.10 -5.06 18.00
N VAL A 97 -1.85 -6.10 17.21
CA VAL A 97 -2.90 -6.87 16.53
C VAL A 97 -3.91 -7.47 17.51
N GLY A 98 -3.48 -7.90 18.71
CA GLY A 98 -4.38 -8.43 19.73
C GLY A 98 -5.32 -7.37 20.33
N LEU A 99 -4.88 -6.11 20.41
CA LEU A 99 -5.70 -5.01 20.90
C LEU A 99 -6.71 -4.53 19.84
N LEU A 100 -6.35 -4.67 18.56
CA LEU A 100 -7.16 -4.20 17.44
C LEU A 100 -8.56 -4.83 17.41
N SER A 101 -8.69 -6.13 17.63
CA SER A 101 -10.01 -6.79 17.69
C SER A 101 -10.86 -6.19 18.80
N SER A 102 -10.29 -6.02 20.00
CA SER A 102 -10.97 -5.41 21.13
C SER A 102 -11.41 -3.97 20.89
N ILE A 103 -10.66 -3.20 20.08
CA ILE A 103 -11.03 -1.84 19.68
C ILE A 103 -12.19 -1.89 18.67
N LEU A 104 -12.08 -2.72 17.62
CA LEU A 104 -13.11 -2.83 16.59
C LEU A 104 -14.44 -3.33 17.15
N ASP A 105 -14.42 -4.23 18.14
CA ASP A 105 -15.63 -4.74 18.80
C ASP A 105 -16.33 -3.66 19.65
N LYS A 106 -15.58 -2.67 20.16
CA LYS A 106 -16.11 -1.58 21.02
C LYS A 106 -16.51 -0.33 20.25
N VAL A 107 -15.83 -0.01 19.15
CA VAL A 107 -15.98 1.26 18.41
C VAL A 107 -16.93 1.07 17.22
N ALA A 108 -18.22 0.85 17.50
CA ALA A 108 -19.29 0.60 16.50
C ALA A 108 -19.01 -0.61 15.56
N PRO A 109 -20.03 -1.25 14.95
CA PRO A 109 -19.77 -2.40 14.10
C PRO A 109 -19.14 -1.95 12.78
N PHE A 110 -17.81 -1.98 12.69
CA PHE A 110 -17.08 -1.90 11.42
C PHE A 110 -17.01 -3.29 10.81
N LYS A 111 -17.42 -3.41 9.54
CA LYS A 111 -17.36 -4.67 8.79
C LYS A 111 -16.35 -4.55 7.66
N ALA A 112 -15.48 -5.54 7.55
CA ALA A 112 -14.55 -5.63 6.42
C ALA A 112 -15.35 -5.72 5.10
N ARG A 113 -15.06 -4.81 4.17
CA ARG A 113 -15.71 -4.77 2.86
C ARG A 113 -14.82 -5.28 1.75
N ALA A 114 -13.54 -5.00 1.84
CA ALA A 114 -12.55 -5.47 0.89
C ALA A 114 -11.21 -5.66 1.58
N VAL A 115 -10.47 -6.68 1.16
CA VAL A 115 -9.08 -6.88 1.56
C VAL A 115 -8.25 -6.82 0.29
N LEU A 116 -7.32 -5.88 0.23
CA LEU A 116 -6.33 -5.79 -0.82
C LEU A 116 -5.01 -6.33 -0.29
N GLN A 117 -4.52 -7.40 -0.91
CA GLN A 117 -3.26 -8.04 -0.59
C GLN A 117 -2.25 -7.72 -1.67
N PHE A 118 -1.13 -7.11 -1.28
CA PHE A 118 0.04 -6.98 -2.12
C PHE A 118 0.97 -8.15 -1.84
N ASP A 119 1.24 -8.98 -2.83
CA ASP A 119 2.13 -10.14 -2.73
C ASP A 119 3.19 -10.13 -3.82
N GLY A 120 4.43 -10.37 -3.46
CA GLY A 120 5.53 -10.34 -4.40
C GLY A 120 6.90 -10.56 -3.78
N TRP A 121 7.87 -9.83 -4.33
CA TRP A 121 9.28 -10.08 -4.12
C TRP A 121 10.00 -8.80 -3.72
N ALA A 122 10.86 -8.91 -2.70
CA ALA A 122 11.79 -7.87 -2.30
C ALA A 122 13.20 -8.16 -2.83
N TYR A 123 13.85 -7.11 -3.30
CA TYR A 123 15.19 -7.07 -3.86
C TYR A 123 16.03 -6.00 -3.14
N THR A 124 17.34 -6.17 -3.15
CA THR A 124 18.29 -5.17 -2.65
C THR A 124 19.15 -4.68 -3.81
N VAL A 125 19.13 -3.37 -4.05
CA VAL A 125 19.81 -2.70 -5.16
C VAL A 125 20.66 -1.56 -4.59
N GLY A 126 21.91 -1.86 -4.22
CA GLY A 126 22.77 -0.89 -3.53
C GLY A 126 22.13 -0.40 -2.22
N ASP A 127 21.93 0.90 -2.11
CA ASP A 127 21.31 1.57 -0.96
C ASP A 127 19.77 1.54 -0.96
N PHE A 128 19.18 0.85 -1.95
CA PHE A 128 17.73 0.75 -2.11
C PHE A 128 17.23 -0.66 -1.79
N ALA A 129 16.07 -0.74 -1.13
CA ALA A 129 15.23 -1.94 -1.14
C ALA A 129 14.07 -1.71 -2.11
N VAL A 130 13.84 -2.66 -3.00
CA VAL A 130 12.81 -2.56 -4.04
C VAL A 130 11.89 -3.75 -3.95
N CYS A 131 10.58 -3.53 -3.82
CA CYS A 131 9.60 -4.60 -3.79
C CYS A 131 8.71 -4.52 -5.02
N VAL A 132 8.57 -5.60 -5.78
CA VAL A 132 7.65 -5.71 -6.92
C VAL A 132 6.51 -6.62 -6.52
N ALA A 133 5.27 -6.15 -6.61
CA ALA A 133 4.12 -6.88 -6.07
C ALA A 133 2.87 -6.83 -6.96
N LYS A 134 2.08 -7.91 -6.86
CA LYS A 134 0.74 -8.01 -7.42
C LYS A 134 -0.28 -7.59 -6.36
N ALA A 135 -1.25 -6.78 -6.75
CA ALA A 135 -2.37 -6.38 -5.90
C ALA A 135 -3.58 -7.29 -6.17
N PHE A 136 -3.96 -8.10 -5.20
CA PHE A 136 -5.10 -9.01 -5.26
C PHE A 136 -6.21 -8.54 -4.34
N MET A 137 -7.45 -8.57 -4.82
CA MET A 137 -8.62 -8.40 -3.98
C MET A 137 -9.06 -9.76 -3.42
N ARG A 138 -9.08 -9.89 -2.10
CA ARG A 138 -9.50 -11.09 -1.36
C ARG A 138 -10.96 -10.92 -0.88
N PRO A 139 -11.75 -12.02 -0.80
CA PRO A 139 -11.34 -13.42 -0.96
C PRO A 139 -11.24 -13.93 -2.42
N GLY A 140 -11.75 -13.20 -3.42
CA GLY A 140 -11.88 -13.70 -4.81
C GLY A 140 -10.59 -13.83 -5.64
N GLU A 141 -9.41 -13.59 -5.07
CA GLU A 141 -8.11 -13.58 -5.77
C GLU A 141 -8.08 -12.72 -7.05
N GLU A 142 -8.92 -11.69 -7.14
CA GLU A 142 -9.04 -10.87 -8.34
C GLU A 142 -7.82 -9.96 -8.45
N LEU A 143 -7.04 -10.10 -9.54
CA LEU A 143 -5.90 -9.24 -9.81
C LEU A 143 -6.37 -7.82 -10.16
N ARG A 144 -5.95 -6.84 -9.36
CA ARG A 144 -6.25 -5.41 -9.55
C ARG A 144 -5.12 -4.63 -10.24
N GLY A 145 -3.91 -5.19 -10.27
CA GLY A 145 -2.78 -4.61 -10.98
C GLY A 145 -1.46 -4.86 -10.25
N PHE A 146 -0.42 -4.11 -10.62
CA PHE A 146 0.93 -4.24 -10.08
C PHE A 146 1.40 -2.95 -9.42
N MET A 147 2.34 -3.09 -8.50
CA MET A 147 2.96 -1.96 -7.82
C MET A 147 4.43 -2.25 -7.53
N VAL A 148 5.20 -1.17 -7.35
CA VAL A 148 6.60 -1.22 -6.93
C VAL A 148 6.79 -0.32 -5.70
N GLU A 149 7.36 -0.86 -4.64
CA GLU A 149 7.86 -0.09 -3.49
C GLU A 149 9.34 0.17 -3.71
N VAL A 150 9.79 1.41 -3.50
CA VAL A 150 11.20 1.78 -3.46
C VAL A 150 11.48 2.42 -2.10
N GLU A 151 12.36 1.82 -1.31
CA GLU A 151 12.84 2.33 -0.03
C GLU A 151 14.30 2.74 -0.16
N TYR A 152 14.62 4.00 0.13
CA TYR A 152 15.99 4.48 0.24
C TYR A 152 16.45 4.37 1.69
N LEU A 153 17.39 3.47 1.96
CA LEU A 153 17.79 3.02 3.29
C LEU A 153 18.67 4.00 4.10
N PRO A 154 19.58 4.81 3.49
CA PRO A 154 20.57 5.58 4.25
C PRO A 154 20.01 6.68 5.15
N VAL A 155 18.82 7.22 4.86
CA VAL A 155 18.25 8.34 5.62
C VAL A 155 16.77 8.13 5.89
N GLN A 156 16.28 8.79 6.94
CA GLN A 156 14.86 8.81 7.33
C GLN A 156 14.19 10.17 7.04
N SER A 157 14.94 11.16 6.56
CA SER A 157 14.38 12.45 6.17
C SER A 157 13.87 12.39 4.73
N GLN A 158 12.57 12.66 4.54
CA GLN A 158 11.97 12.68 3.20
C GLN A 158 12.64 13.70 2.29
N GLN A 159 13.00 14.86 2.83
CA GLN A 159 13.67 15.92 2.09
C GLN A 159 15.06 15.48 1.60
N LEU A 160 15.83 14.79 2.44
CA LEU A 160 17.17 14.31 2.06
C LEU A 160 17.09 13.13 1.08
N ALA A 161 16.09 12.25 1.24
CA ALA A 161 15.90 11.10 0.36
C ALA A 161 15.32 11.47 -1.02
N GLN A 162 14.71 12.65 -1.17
CA GLN A 162 13.89 12.98 -2.33
C GLN A 162 14.65 12.87 -3.66
N ALA A 163 15.86 13.41 -3.74
CA ALA A 163 16.65 13.39 -4.97
C ALA A 163 17.04 11.97 -5.37
N ALA A 164 17.59 11.19 -4.43
CA ALA A 164 17.98 9.80 -4.66
C ALA A 164 16.79 8.91 -5.05
N LEU A 165 15.64 9.06 -4.38
CA LEU A 165 14.42 8.35 -4.75
C LEU A 165 13.92 8.75 -6.14
N GLN A 166 13.96 10.03 -6.48
CA GLN A 166 13.47 10.52 -7.76
C GLN A 166 14.33 9.98 -8.91
N GLU A 167 15.66 10.06 -8.80
CA GLU A 167 16.58 9.52 -9.79
C GLU A 167 16.40 8.01 -9.98
N PHE A 168 16.28 7.25 -8.89
CA PHE A 168 16.06 5.81 -8.98
C PHE A 168 14.71 5.45 -9.62
N VAL A 169 13.65 6.22 -9.31
CA VAL A 169 12.33 6.05 -9.94
C VAL A 169 12.40 6.32 -11.44
N GLU A 170 13.14 7.35 -11.88
CA GLU A 170 13.33 7.66 -13.30
C GLU A 170 14.06 6.54 -14.04
N ILE A 171 15.10 5.97 -13.43
CA ILE A 171 15.81 4.79 -13.97
C ILE A 171 14.84 3.60 -14.11
N LEU A 172 14.05 3.31 -13.08
CA LEU A 172 13.05 2.23 -13.14
C LEU A 172 11.97 2.49 -14.20
N GLN A 173 11.49 3.72 -14.31
CA GLN A 173 10.52 4.11 -15.33
C GLN A 173 11.09 3.91 -16.73
N ALA A 174 12.34 4.33 -16.97
CA ALA A 174 13.01 4.14 -18.25
C ALA A 174 13.22 2.65 -18.57
N ALA A 175 13.62 1.84 -17.59
CA ALA A 175 13.86 0.41 -17.76
C ALA A 175 12.57 -0.41 -18.00
N THR A 176 11.41 0.11 -17.58
CA THR A 176 10.12 -0.58 -17.65
C THR A 176 9.16 0.02 -18.69
N ALA A 177 9.52 1.15 -19.29
CA ALA A 177 8.71 1.86 -20.27
C ALA A 177 8.36 0.96 -21.45
N GLY A 178 7.08 0.98 -21.82
CA GLY A 178 6.57 0.31 -23.01
C GLY A 178 5.43 1.10 -23.63
N ALA A 179 5.03 0.73 -24.84
CA ALA A 179 3.89 1.38 -25.49
C ALA A 179 2.63 1.27 -24.61
N GLY A 180 2.11 2.42 -24.16
CA GLY A 180 0.88 2.50 -23.37
C GLY A 180 0.98 1.98 -21.93
N CYS A 181 2.16 1.67 -21.40
CA CYS A 181 2.32 1.21 -20.02
C CYS A 181 3.54 1.82 -19.32
N GLY A 182 3.48 1.92 -17.99
CA GLY A 182 4.59 2.45 -17.21
C GLY A 182 4.31 2.63 -15.73
N LEU A 183 5.35 2.92 -14.97
CA LEU A 183 5.25 3.19 -13.54
C LEU A 183 4.85 4.65 -13.29
N GLN A 184 3.87 4.87 -12.43
CA GLN A 184 3.47 6.20 -11.96
C GLN A 184 3.54 6.26 -10.44
N ARG A 185 4.08 7.35 -9.91
CA ARG A 185 4.12 7.57 -8.45
C ARG A 185 2.71 7.63 -7.87
N ALA A 186 2.45 6.79 -6.87
CA ALA A 186 1.20 6.80 -6.14
C ALA A 186 1.15 8.05 -5.25
N GLN A 187 0.07 8.82 -5.39
CA GLN A 187 -0.16 10.02 -4.59
C GLN A 187 -0.72 9.63 -3.23
N ALA A 188 -0.14 10.19 -2.17
CA ALA A 188 -0.61 10.02 -0.80
C ALA A 188 -0.55 11.39 -0.09
N PRO A 189 -1.63 11.82 0.58
CA PRO A 189 -1.68 13.13 1.22
C PRO A 189 -0.95 13.12 2.57
N LEU A 190 0.35 12.85 2.58
CA LEU A 190 1.15 12.72 3.82
C LEU A 190 1.08 13.98 4.70
N ALA A 191 1.12 15.16 4.08
CA ALA A 191 1.07 16.45 4.78
C ALA A 191 -0.27 16.71 5.50
N ASP A 192 -1.32 15.98 5.14
CA ASP A 192 -2.64 16.12 5.77
C ASP A 192 -2.71 15.40 7.13
N PHE A 193 -1.77 14.50 7.43
CA PHE A 193 -1.74 13.71 8.65
C PHE A 193 -0.72 14.28 9.64
N ALA A 194 -1.01 14.16 10.93
CA ALA A 194 -0.09 14.50 12.01
C ALA A 194 1.03 13.44 12.16
N LEU A 195 1.90 13.35 11.15
CA LEU A 195 3.01 12.41 11.10
C LEU A 195 4.27 12.99 11.75
N PRO A 196 5.16 12.14 12.31
CA PRO A 196 6.45 12.60 12.83
C PRO A 196 7.36 13.10 11.69
N ALA A 197 8.31 14.00 11.99
CA ALA A 197 9.22 14.55 10.97
C ALA A 197 10.11 13.49 10.30
N ARG A 198 10.51 12.45 11.06
CA ARG A 198 11.24 11.30 10.52
C ARG A 198 10.27 10.31 9.88
N PHE A 199 10.65 9.77 8.72
CA PHE A 199 9.89 8.71 8.07
C PHE A 199 9.73 7.52 9.01
N SER A 200 8.53 6.97 9.03
CA SER A 200 8.13 5.94 9.98
C SER A 200 7.10 5.01 9.33
N PRO A 201 6.82 3.84 9.92
CA PRO A 201 5.78 2.95 9.41
C PRO A 201 4.38 3.59 9.28
N LEU A 202 4.09 4.66 10.03
CA LEU A 202 2.85 5.44 9.88
C LEU A 202 2.76 6.12 8.50
N HIS A 203 3.88 6.61 7.97
CA HIS A 203 3.94 7.20 6.63
C HIS A 203 3.64 6.13 5.58
N ALA A 204 4.28 4.96 5.72
CA ALA A 204 4.02 3.83 4.84
C ALA A 204 2.55 3.42 4.90
N ALA A 205 1.95 3.31 6.10
CA ALA A 205 0.54 2.99 6.26
C ALA A 205 -0.40 3.98 5.53
N VAL A 206 -0.09 5.29 5.57
CA VAL A 206 -0.83 6.30 4.80
C VAL A 206 -0.69 6.10 3.29
N GLN A 207 0.54 5.84 2.81
CA GLN A 207 0.79 5.56 1.40
C GLN A 207 0.05 4.31 0.93
N TYR A 208 0.16 3.20 1.67
CA TYR A 208 -0.49 1.94 1.35
C TYR A 208 -2.02 2.03 1.40
N SER A 209 -2.58 2.74 2.38
CA SER A 209 -4.03 2.97 2.45
C SER A 209 -4.53 3.80 1.27
N SER A 210 -3.77 4.82 0.87
CA SER A 210 -4.10 5.66 -0.29
C SER A 210 -4.03 4.86 -1.61
N LEU A 211 -2.99 4.05 -1.77
CA LEU A 211 -2.83 3.15 -2.91
C LEU A 211 -3.93 2.09 -2.95
N ALA A 212 -4.27 1.49 -1.81
CA ALA A 212 -5.34 0.51 -1.72
C ALA A 212 -6.69 1.12 -2.09
N ALA A 213 -7.00 2.33 -1.61
CA ALA A 213 -8.20 3.04 -2.02
C ALA A 213 -8.24 3.29 -3.53
N ALA A 214 -7.10 3.60 -4.17
CA ALA A 214 -7.02 3.78 -5.61
C ALA A 214 -7.36 2.48 -6.37
N PHE A 215 -6.79 1.34 -5.96
CA PHE A 215 -7.11 0.02 -6.54
C PHE A 215 -8.57 -0.39 -6.33
N LEU A 216 -9.14 -0.09 -5.16
CA LEU A 216 -10.55 -0.41 -4.85
C LEU A 216 -11.53 0.48 -5.62
N SER A 217 -11.15 1.72 -5.96
CA SER A 217 -12.02 2.66 -6.68
C SER A 217 -12.16 2.39 -8.18
N GLY A 218 -11.41 1.43 -8.73
CA GLY A 218 -11.51 1.04 -10.14
C GLY A 218 -11.11 2.13 -11.15
N ARG A 219 -10.48 3.23 -10.72
CA ARG A 219 -9.95 4.24 -11.64
C ARG A 219 -8.68 3.69 -12.30
N SER A 220 -8.89 3.04 -13.44
CA SER A 220 -7.97 2.91 -14.58
C SER A 220 -7.90 4.22 -15.33
#